data_AF-A0A8H7I2H2-F1
#
_entry.id   AF-A0A8H7I2H2-F1
#
_cell.length_a   1.000
_cell.length_b   1.000
_cell.length_c   1.000
_cell.angle_alpha   90.00
_cell.angle_beta   90.00
_cell.angle_gamma   90.00
#
_symmetry.space_group_name_H-M   'P 1'
#
loop_
_entity.id
_entity.type
_entity.pdbx_description
1 polymer ?
#
loop_
_entity_poly.entity_id
_entity_poly.type
_entity_poly.pdbx_seq_one_letter_code
_entity_poly.pdbx_strand_id
1 'polypeptide(L)'
;MQDILANLMISVKNFQCPSKLDFSAGTENPMLLVNNQTNESFISQLCNLNGLRQKLMSVYSKGVVELIDMKERVQMSIDRVLQKMQERQLELHEQYMISHMQDDAATVLETLHTSVRACAKRFWYPDELEFSHEAKNRLAETGKNRRFIAQFDRINEFKAELNKVDVHGDPELEAQHKVVSMAIGECYRV
;
A
#
# COMPACT_ATOMS: atom_id res chain seq x y z
N MET A 1 35.04 -7.17 23.93
CA MET A 1 34.71 -7.94 22.71
C MET A 1 33.88 -9.19 23.02
N GLN A 2 34.28 -10.04 23.98
CA GLN A 2 33.48 -11.21 24.38
C GLN A 2 32.05 -10.85 24.80
N ASP A 3 31.85 -9.78 25.57
CA ASP A 3 30.49 -9.36 25.97
C ASP A 3 29.62 -8.91 24.80
N ILE A 4 30.21 -8.29 23.77
CA ILE A 4 29.48 -7.88 22.57
C ILE A 4 29.02 -9.12 21.79
N LEU A 5 29.90 -10.12 21.66
CA LEU A 5 29.57 -11.39 21.03
C LEU A 5 28.49 -12.17 21.79
N ALA A 6 28.60 -12.23 23.12
CA ALA A 6 27.61 -12.91 23.95
C ALA A 6 26.24 -12.23 23.80
N ASN A 7 26.18 -10.89 23.90
CA ASN A 7 24.94 -10.14 23.73
C ASN A 7 24.38 -10.23 22.30
N LEU A 8 25.25 -10.30 21.28
CA LEU A 8 24.81 -10.53 19.90
C LEU A 8 24.19 -11.92 19.74
N MET A 9 24.82 -12.97 20.29
CA MET A 9 24.25 -14.32 20.27
C MET A 9 22.90 -14.38 21.01
N ILE A 10 22.76 -13.71 22.14
CA ILE A 10 21.49 -13.62 22.88
C ILE A 10 20.43 -12.91 22.02
N SER A 11 20.78 -11.78 21.41
CA SER A 11 19.87 -11.01 20.55
C SER A 11 19.39 -11.83 19.35
N VAL A 12 20.29 -12.57 18.69
CA VAL A 12 19.96 -13.43 17.55
C VAL A 12 19.15 -14.65 17.97
N LYS A 13 19.48 -15.29 19.10
CA LYS A 13 18.72 -16.46 19.60
C LYS A 13 17.30 -16.10 20.03
N ASN A 14 17.13 -14.91 20.61
CA ASN A 14 15.83 -14.44 21.08
C ASN A 14 15.05 -13.70 19.99
N PHE A 15 15.64 -13.50 18.81
CA PHE A 15 14.97 -12.86 17.70
C PHE A 15 13.77 -13.69 17.25
N GLN A 16 12.58 -13.14 17.44
CA GLN A 16 11.35 -13.70 16.90
C GLN A 16 10.95 -12.82 15.74
N CYS A 17 10.96 -13.40 14.54
CA CYS A 17 10.50 -12.68 13.35
C CYS A 17 9.03 -12.30 13.55
N PRO A 18 8.68 -11.00 13.54
CA PRO A 18 7.30 -10.60 13.77
C PRO A 18 6.40 -11.09 12.63
N SER A 19 5.23 -11.59 13.00
CA SER A 19 4.14 -11.90 12.06
C SER A 19 3.30 -10.66 11.73
N LYS A 20 3.29 -9.65 12.60
CA LYS A 20 2.58 -8.37 12.45
C LYS A 20 3.35 -7.27 13.18
N LEU A 21 3.24 -6.04 12.67
CA LEU A 21 3.66 -4.81 13.33
C LEU A 21 2.54 -3.77 13.23
N ASP A 22 2.41 -2.92 14.25
CA ASP A 22 1.45 -1.81 14.27
C ASP A 22 2.15 -0.50 13.85
N PHE A 23 1.75 0.04 12.71
CA PHE A 23 2.34 1.26 12.14
C PHE A 23 1.59 2.51 12.60
N SER A 24 2.30 3.62 12.70
CA SER A 24 1.71 4.91 13.08
C SER A 24 1.09 5.59 11.86
N ALA A 25 -0.24 5.75 11.88
CA ALA A 25 -0.96 6.49 10.84
C ALA A 25 -0.64 7.99 10.91
N GLY A 26 -0.45 8.62 9.74
CA GLY A 26 -0.39 10.09 9.62
C GLY A 26 0.92 10.75 10.06
N THR A 27 2.03 10.01 10.09
CA THR A 27 3.37 10.59 10.36
C THR A 27 4.17 10.78 9.08
N GLU A 28 5.14 11.71 9.09
CA GLU A 28 6.05 11.93 7.96
C GLU A 28 6.88 10.68 7.61
N ASN A 29 7.03 9.75 8.56
CA ASN A 29 7.69 8.46 8.35
C ASN A 29 6.67 7.31 8.42
N PRO A 30 6.16 6.83 7.27
CA PRO A 30 5.11 5.80 7.25
C PRO A 30 5.57 4.45 7.84
N MET A 31 6.88 4.20 7.95
CA MET A 31 7.42 3.01 8.60
C MET A 31 7.54 3.15 10.13
N LEU A 32 7.11 4.27 10.72
CA LEU A 32 7.19 4.48 12.16
C LEU A 32 6.28 3.49 12.90
N LEU A 33 6.85 2.82 13.92
CA LEU A 33 6.14 1.86 14.75
C LEU A 33 5.52 2.53 15.98
N VAL A 34 4.30 2.14 16.33
CA VAL A 34 3.67 2.55 17.59
C VAL A 34 4.39 1.88 18.77
N ASN A 35 4.64 2.60 19.85
CA ASN A 35 5.20 2.02 21.06
C ASN A 35 4.11 1.27 21.84
N ASN A 36 3.89 0.00 21.52
CA ASN A 36 2.87 -0.86 22.11
C ASN A 36 3.38 -2.30 22.33
N GLN A 37 2.54 -3.15 22.93
CA GLN A 37 2.89 -4.54 23.24
C GLN A 37 3.22 -5.37 21.99
N THR A 38 2.53 -5.12 20.86
CA THR A 38 2.77 -5.81 19.58
C THR A 38 4.19 -5.57 19.07
N ASN A 39 4.65 -4.32 19.13
CA ASN A 39 5.93 -3.90 18.57
C ASN A 39 7.08 -3.98 19.58
N GLU A 40 6.79 -4.15 20.88
CA GLU A 40 7.77 -4.06 21.97
C GLU A 40 9.01 -4.94 21.73
N SER A 41 8.80 -6.22 21.38
CA SER A 41 9.90 -7.16 21.15
C SER A 41 10.78 -6.73 19.97
N PHE A 42 10.17 -6.32 18.86
CA PHE A 42 10.88 -5.87 17.66
C PHE A 42 11.67 -4.57 17.93
N ILE A 43 11.04 -3.58 18.58
CA ILE A 43 11.66 -2.30 18.94
C ILE A 43 12.83 -2.54 19.90
N SER A 44 12.62 -3.34 20.96
CA SER A 44 13.65 -3.67 21.94
C SER A 44 14.87 -4.33 21.29
N GLN A 45 14.65 -5.27 20.37
CA GLN A 45 15.73 -5.93 19.64
C GLN A 45 16.48 -4.96 18.71
N LEU A 46 15.75 -4.09 18.00
CA LEU A 46 16.35 -3.08 17.13
C LEU A 46 17.23 -2.10 17.93
N CYS A 47 16.73 -1.65 19.09
CA CYS A 47 17.49 -0.81 20.02
C CYS A 47 18.74 -1.52 20.55
N ASN A 48 18.61 -2.79 20.96
CA ASN A 48 19.73 -3.58 21.46
C ASN A 48 20.84 -3.78 20.41
N LEU A 49 20.48 -4.12 19.17
CA LEU A 49 21.44 -4.29 18.07
C LEU A 49 22.13 -2.98 17.70
N ASN A 50 21.39 -1.87 17.63
CA ASN A 50 21.98 -0.55 17.43
C ASN A 50 22.94 -0.17 18.58
N GLY A 51 22.58 -0.48 19.83
CA GLY A 51 23.45 -0.29 20.98
C GLY A 51 24.73 -1.13 20.90
N LEU A 52 24.64 -2.39 20.44
CA LEU A 52 25.81 -3.25 20.20
C LEU A 52 26.70 -2.71 19.08
N ARG A 53 26.11 -2.22 17.99
CA ARG A 53 26.82 -1.56 16.89
C ARG A 53 27.63 -0.36 17.38
N GLN A 54 27.01 0.52 18.17
CA GLN A 54 27.68 1.70 18.75
C GLN A 54 28.80 1.30 19.72
N LYS A 55 28.56 0.33 20.60
CA LYS A 55 29.60 -0.22 21.49
C LYS A 55 30.76 -0.79 20.70
N LEU A 56 30.50 -1.52 19.62
CA LEU A 56 31.53 -2.09 18.76
C LEU A 56 32.38 -1.00 18.09
N MET A 57 31.75 0.07 17.59
CA MET A 57 32.47 1.21 17.00
C MET A 57 33.42 1.86 18.02
N SER A 58 33.01 1.95 19.29
CA SER A 58 33.81 2.52 20.39
C SER A 58 35.00 1.66 20.83
N VAL A 59 35.06 0.38 20.43
CA VAL A 59 36.21 -0.48 20.72
C VAL A 59 37.42 0.02 19.92
N TYR A 60 38.43 0.50 20.64
CA TYR A 60 39.72 0.89 20.07
C TYR A 60 40.50 -0.36 19.66
N SER A 61 40.97 -0.42 18.40
CA SER A 61 41.57 -1.64 17.82
C SER A 61 42.96 -1.42 17.21
N LYS A 62 43.61 -0.28 17.50
CA LYS A 62 44.81 0.11 16.77
C LYS A 62 45.98 -0.82 17.09
N GLY A 63 46.51 -1.49 16.07
CA GLY A 63 47.76 -2.27 16.13
C GLY A 63 47.62 -3.77 16.40
N VAL A 64 46.40 -4.29 16.60
CA VAL A 64 46.17 -5.73 16.79
C VAL A 64 45.32 -6.26 15.63
N VAL A 65 45.96 -6.87 14.64
CA VAL A 65 45.33 -7.34 13.39
C VAL A 65 44.15 -8.28 13.68
N GLU A 66 44.30 -9.21 14.61
CA GLU A 66 43.25 -10.15 15.02
C GLU A 66 42.00 -9.44 15.59
N LEU A 67 42.21 -8.35 16.33
CA LEU A 67 41.13 -7.58 16.94
C LEU A 67 40.38 -6.73 15.90
N ILE A 68 41.10 -6.23 14.88
CA ILE A 68 40.51 -5.51 13.75
C ILE A 68 39.63 -6.45 12.94
N ASP A 69 40.16 -7.60 12.52
CA ASP A 69 39.42 -8.59 11.74
C ASP A 69 38.20 -9.14 12.51
N MET A 70 38.35 -9.38 13.81
CA MET A 70 37.22 -9.79 14.67
C MET A 70 36.16 -8.68 14.76
N LYS A 71 36.57 -7.41 14.92
CA LYS A 71 35.65 -6.27 14.96
C LYS A 71 34.87 -6.16 13.65
N GLU A 72 35.53 -6.27 12.50
CA GLU A 72 34.90 -6.23 11.18
C GLU A 72 33.89 -7.36 10.99
N ARG A 73 34.24 -8.59 11.38
CA ARG A 73 33.32 -9.75 11.30
C ARG A 73 32.07 -9.58 12.16
N VAL A 74 32.20 -9.06 13.37
CA VAL A 74 31.06 -8.78 14.25
C VAL A 74 30.21 -7.63 13.69
N GLN A 75 30.86 -6.58 13.17
CA GLN A 75 30.17 -5.44 12.55
C GLN A 75 29.31 -5.90 11.38
N MET A 76 29.88 -6.68 10.45
CA MET A 76 29.13 -7.25 9.32
C MET A 76 27.96 -8.13 9.77
N SER A 77 28.14 -8.89 10.86
CA SER A 77 27.08 -9.73 11.39
C SER A 77 25.91 -8.92 11.95
N ILE A 78 26.20 -7.85 12.71
CA ILE A 78 25.18 -6.93 13.23
C ILE A 78 24.45 -6.24 12.07
N ASP A 79 25.20 -5.70 11.11
CA ASP A 79 24.65 -4.97 9.97
C ASP A 79 23.73 -5.87 9.13
N ARG A 80 24.09 -7.15 8.94
CA ARG A 80 23.25 -8.13 8.25
C ARG A 80 21.95 -8.44 8.98
N VAL A 81 21.96 -8.49 10.32
CA VAL A 81 20.74 -8.73 11.11
C VAL A 81 19.83 -7.51 11.06
N LEU A 82 20.40 -6.31 11.20
CA LEU A 82 19.66 -5.05 11.08
C LEU A 82 19.00 -4.92 9.70
N GLN A 83 19.72 -5.27 8.63
CA GLN A 83 19.18 -5.28 7.28
C GLN A 83 17.97 -6.23 7.16
N LYS A 84 18.06 -7.46 7.66
CA LYS A 84 16.94 -8.41 7.64
C LYS A 84 15.73 -7.91 8.44
N MET A 85 15.95 -7.24 9.56
CA MET A 85 14.86 -6.64 10.34
C MET A 85 14.19 -5.52 9.56
N GLN A 86 14.96 -4.68 8.86
CA GLN A 86 14.44 -3.61 8.01
C GLN A 86 13.66 -4.16 6.82
N GLU A 87 14.18 -5.17 6.13
CA GLU A 87 13.48 -5.89 5.05
C GLU A 87 12.14 -6.43 5.55
N ARG A 88 12.13 -7.08 6.73
CA ARG A 88 10.89 -7.60 7.31
C ARG A 88 9.90 -6.51 7.71
N GLN A 89 10.37 -5.39 8.26
CA GLN A 89 9.53 -4.24 8.58
C GLN A 89 8.90 -3.66 7.31
N LEU A 90 9.66 -3.58 6.21
CA LEU A 90 9.16 -3.12 4.92
C LEU A 90 8.09 -4.07 4.36
N GLU A 91 8.33 -5.38 4.36
CA GLU A 91 7.33 -6.37 3.92
C GLU A 91 6.02 -6.24 4.70
N LEU A 92 6.09 -6.12 6.03
CA LEU A 92 4.91 -5.96 6.88
C LEU A 92 4.22 -4.60 6.67
N HIS A 93 4.99 -3.55 6.38
CA HIS A 93 4.45 -2.25 6.03
C HIS A 93 3.73 -2.30 4.68
N GLU A 94 4.28 -2.98 3.67
CA GLU A 94 3.61 -3.18 2.38
C GLU A 94 2.32 -3.98 2.55
N GLN A 95 2.29 -5.01 3.40
CA GLN A 95 1.07 -5.75 3.73
C GLN A 95 0.05 -4.89 4.49
N TYR A 96 0.52 -4.07 5.42
CA TYR A 96 -0.30 -3.09 6.13
C TYR A 96 -0.91 -2.10 5.13
N MET A 97 -0.10 -1.56 4.22
CA MET A 97 -0.58 -0.66 3.18
C MET A 97 -1.53 -1.37 2.23
N ILE A 98 -1.26 -2.58 1.74
CA ILE A 98 -2.21 -3.33 0.89
C ILE A 98 -3.55 -3.58 1.60
N SER A 99 -3.53 -3.87 2.91
CA SER A 99 -4.75 -4.06 3.71
C SER A 99 -5.47 -2.75 4.08
N HIS A 100 -4.78 -1.60 4.01
CA HIS A 100 -5.33 -0.26 4.30
C HIS A 100 -5.48 0.63 3.04
N MET A 101 -5.00 0.17 1.87
CA MET A 101 -5.13 0.77 0.53
C MET A 101 -6.22 0.07 -0.30
N GLN A 102 -6.97 -0.86 0.29
CA GLN A 102 -8.37 -0.91 -0.05
C GLN A 102 -8.97 0.35 0.54
N ASP A 103 -9.19 1.39 -0.28
CA ASP A 103 -10.22 2.37 0.03
C ASP A 103 -11.40 1.56 0.59
N ASP A 104 -11.83 1.85 1.83
CA ASP A 104 -12.98 1.14 2.36
C ASP A 104 -14.14 1.27 1.36
N ALA A 105 -15.01 0.26 1.32
CA ALA A 105 -16.07 0.24 0.32
C ALA A 105 -16.88 1.55 0.30
N ALA A 106 -17.03 2.21 1.46
CA ALA A 106 -17.67 3.52 1.57
C ALA A 106 -16.95 4.61 0.76
N THR A 107 -15.63 4.71 0.90
CA THR A 107 -14.77 5.69 0.20
C THR A 107 -14.75 5.43 -1.31
N VAL A 108 -14.66 4.16 -1.73
CA VAL A 108 -14.75 3.80 -3.16
C VAL A 108 -16.11 4.21 -3.72
N LEU A 109 -17.19 3.91 -3.01
CA LEU A 109 -18.54 4.24 -3.44
C LEU A 109 -18.77 5.76 -3.48
N GLU A 110 -18.24 6.52 -2.52
CA GLU A 110 -18.33 7.99 -2.52
C GLU A 110 -17.57 8.61 -3.70
N THR A 111 -16.36 8.11 -3.97
CA THR A 111 -15.51 8.54 -5.08
C THR A 111 -16.15 8.21 -6.42
N LEU A 112 -16.69 6.99 -6.57
CA LEU A 112 -17.44 6.57 -7.76
C LEU A 112 -18.68 7.44 -7.96
N HIS A 113 -19.47 7.66 -6.91
CA HIS A 113 -20.67 8.50 -6.98
C HIS A 113 -20.34 9.93 -7.44
N THR A 114 -19.29 10.52 -6.87
CA THR A 114 -18.81 11.87 -7.23
C THR A 114 -18.34 11.92 -8.69
N SER A 115 -17.59 10.92 -9.13
CA SER A 115 -17.06 10.82 -10.49
C SER A 115 -18.15 10.60 -11.54
N VAL A 116 -19.10 9.72 -11.28
CA VAL A 116 -20.28 9.49 -12.15
C VAL A 116 -21.09 10.77 -12.29
N ARG A 117 -21.36 11.47 -11.18
CA ARG A 117 -22.10 12.75 -11.21
C ARG A 117 -21.36 13.83 -12.01
N ALA A 118 -20.04 13.92 -11.85
CA ALA A 118 -19.22 14.87 -12.62
C ALA A 118 -19.21 14.52 -14.12
N CYS A 119 -19.14 13.23 -14.46
CA CYS A 119 -19.23 12.73 -15.83
C CYS A 119 -20.59 13.05 -16.45
N ALA A 120 -21.70 12.74 -15.76
CA ALA A 120 -23.06 13.04 -16.21
C ALA A 120 -23.28 14.53 -16.48
N LYS A 121 -22.80 15.41 -15.58
CA LYS A 121 -22.89 16.88 -15.75
C LYS A 121 -22.14 17.41 -16.98
N ARG A 122 -21.05 16.72 -17.37
CA ARG A 122 -20.19 17.12 -18.49
C ARG A 122 -20.46 16.30 -19.74
N PHE A 123 -21.50 15.47 -19.71
CA PHE A 123 -21.82 14.60 -20.81
C PHE A 123 -22.22 15.46 -22.01
N TRP A 124 -21.40 15.37 -23.06
CA TRP A 124 -21.66 16.05 -24.31
C TRP A 124 -22.39 15.10 -25.26
N TYR A 125 -23.43 15.62 -25.90
CA TYR A 125 -24.22 14.94 -26.91
C TYR A 125 -23.94 15.59 -28.27
N PRO A 126 -23.45 14.83 -29.26
CA PRO A 126 -23.35 15.31 -30.62
C PRO A 126 -24.74 15.48 -31.24
N ASP A 127 -24.90 16.51 -32.09
CA ASP A 127 -26.12 16.72 -32.88
C ASP A 127 -26.30 15.65 -33.97
N GLU A 128 -25.19 15.05 -34.43
CA GLU A 128 -25.16 14.01 -35.44
C GLU A 128 -24.16 12.90 -35.06
N LEU A 129 -24.57 11.65 -35.26
CA LEU A 129 -23.72 10.47 -35.04
C LEU A 129 -23.37 9.82 -36.38
N GLU A 130 -22.10 9.50 -36.56
CA GLU A 130 -21.62 8.78 -37.75
C GLU A 130 -21.59 7.26 -37.45
N PHE A 131 -22.32 6.46 -38.21
CA PHE A 131 -22.35 5.00 -38.00
C PHE A 131 -21.35 4.30 -38.92
N SER A 132 -20.78 3.20 -38.44
CA SER A 132 -19.87 2.36 -39.23
C SER A 132 -20.64 1.70 -40.38
N HIS A 133 -20.04 1.74 -41.58
CA HIS A 133 -20.55 1.02 -42.75
C HIS A 133 -20.24 -0.48 -42.71
N GLU A 134 -19.27 -0.89 -41.89
CA GLU A 134 -18.77 -2.27 -41.82
C GLU A 134 -19.42 -3.06 -40.67
N ALA A 135 -19.83 -2.38 -39.59
CA ALA A 135 -20.39 -3.00 -38.41
C ALA A 135 -21.77 -2.43 -38.06
N LYS A 136 -22.79 -3.29 -38.14
CA LYS A 136 -24.17 -2.94 -37.79
C LYS A 136 -24.24 -2.46 -36.34
N ASN A 137 -24.92 -1.33 -36.11
CA ASN A 137 -25.13 -0.73 -34.80
C ASN A 137 -23.86 -0.28 -34.06
N ARG A 138 -22.76 0.02 -34.77
CA ARG A 138 -21.56 0.63 -34.18
C ARG A 138 -21.36 2.05 -34.69
N LEU A 139 -20.91 2.93 -33.80
CA LEU A 139 -20.43 4.24 -34.17
C LEU A 139 -19.08 4.13 -34.87
N ALA A 140 -18.87 4.92 -35.91
CA ALA A 140 -17.58 5.05 -36.55
C ALA A 140 -16.61 5.81 -35.62
N GLU A 141 -15.34 5.40 -35.55
CA GLU A 141 -14.31 6.08 -34.74
C GLU A 141 -13.79 7.36 -35.42
N THR A 142 -14.70 8.28 -35.72
CA THR A 142 -14.35 9.56 -36.33
C THR A 142 -14.11 10.64 -35.28
N GLY A 143 -13.53 11.76 -35.68
CA GLY A 143 -13.34 12.90 -34.78
C GLY A 143 -14.63 13.40 -34.15
N LYS A 144 -15.77 13.30 -34.86
CA LYS A 144 -17.10 13.71 -34.37
C LYS A 144 -17.60 12.81 -33.24
N ASN A 145 -17.44 11.49 -33.38
CA ASN A 145 -17.93 10.53 -32.39
C ASN A 145 -16.94 10.28 -31.25
N ARG A 146 -15.64 10.55 -31.44
CA ARG A 146 -14.58 10.19 -30.48
C ARG A 146 -14.89 10.61 -29.05
N ARG A 147 -15.37 11.84 -28.85
CA ARG A 147 -15.69 12.35 -27.51
C ARG A 147 -16.89 11.64 -26.89
N PHE A 148 -17.93 11.38 -27.69
CA PHE A 148 -19.12 10.65 -27.25
C PHE A 148 -18.77 9.19 -26.90
N ILE A 149 -18.00 8.50 -27.75
CA ILE A 149 -17.51 7.13 -27.50
C ILE A 149 -16.67 7.09 -26.21
N ALA A 150 -15.70 7.99 -26.04
CA ALA A 150 -14.87 8.04 -24.85
C ALA A 150 -15.67 8.28 -23.55
N GLN A 151 -16.75 9.07 -23.61
CA GLN A 151 -17.66 9.24 -22.48
C GLN A 151 -18.41 7.95 -22.14
N PHE A 152 -18.86 7.18 -23.14
CA PHE A 152 -19.49 5.87 -22.95
C PHE A 152 -18.53 4.83 -22.37
N ASP A 153 -17.30 4.79 -22.87
CA ASP A 153 -16.25 3.92 -22.33
C ASP A 153 -16.00 4.23 -20.86
N ARG A 154 -15.93 5.52 -20.51
CA ARG A 154 -15.77 5.94 -19.12
C ARG A 154 -16.93 5.51 -18.20
N ILE A 155 -18.17 5.52 -18.69
CA ILE A 155 -19.31 5.00 -17.92
C ILE A 155 -19.18 3.47 -17.72
N ASN A 156 -18.74 2.74 -18.75
CA ASN A 156 -18.50 1.30 -18.67
C ASN A 156 -17.38 0.96 -17.66
N GLU A 157 -16.34 1.80 -17.59
CA GLU A 157 -15.28 1.69 -16.57
C GLU A 157 -15.84 1.86 -15.16
N PHE A 158 -16.66 2.88 -14.91
CA PHE A 158 -17.31 3.07 -13.60
C PHE A 158 -18.17 1.86 -13.21
N LYS A 159 -18.87 1.25 -14.17
CA LYS A 159 -19.64 0.02 -13.94
C LYS A 159 -18.73 -1.16 -13.58
N ALA A 160 -17.61 -1.30 -14.26
CA ALA A 160 -16.63 -2.34 -13.96
C ALA A 160 -15.96 -2.14 -12.59
N GLU A 161 -15.69 -0.89 -12.21
CA GLU A 161 -15.17 -0.52 -10.89
C GLU A 161 -16.20 -0.82 -9.79
N LEU A 162 -17.47 -0.42 -9.96
CA LEU A 162 -18.56 -0.70 -9.02
C LEU A 162 -18.77 -2.21 -8.78
N ASN A 163 -18.60 -3.04 -9.81
CA ASN A 163 -18.74 -4.50 -9.70
C ASN A 163 -17.62 -5.17 -8.90
N LYS A 164 -16.48 -4.48 -8.68
CA LYS A 164 -15.37 -4.99 -7.88
C LYS A 164 -15.51 -4.69 -6.39
N VAL A 165 -16.45 -3.81 -6.03
CA VAL A 165 -16.70 -3.43 -4.63
C VAL A 165 -17.53 -4.52 -3.96
N ASP A 166 -16.95 -5.21 -2.99
CA ASP A 166 -17.69 -6.13 -2.13
C ASP A 166 -18.38 -5.33 -1.02
N VAL A 167 -19.70 -5.49 -0.94
CA VAL A 167 -20.57 -4.79 0.03
C VAL A 167 -21.46 -5.77 0.80
N HIS A 168 -21.26 -7.08 0.62
CA HIS A 168 -22.19 -8.08 1.15
C HIS A 168 -22.16 -8.12 2.68
N GLY A 169 -23.35 -8.02 3.29
CA GLY A 169 -23.49 -8.11 4.75
C GLY A 169 -23.46 -6.76 5.46
N ASP A 170 -23.32 -5.64 4.73
CA ASP A 170 -23.45 -4.29 5.26
C ASP A 170 -24.62 -3.55 4.57
N PRO A 171 -25.76 -3.35 5.27
CA PRO A 171 -26.94 -2.70 4.69
C PRO A 171 -26.70 -1.26 4.23
N GLU A 172 -25.79 -0.52 4.85
CA GLU A 172 -25.48 0.87 4.51
C GLU A 172 -24.67 0.94 3.22
N LEU A 173 -23.64 0.09 3.10
CA LEU A 173 -22.84 -0.03 1.88
C LEU A 173 -23.66 -0.60 0.72
N GLU A 174 -24.56 -1.55 0.96
CA GLU A 174 -25.49 -2.06 -0.07
C GLU A 174 -26.43 -0.97 -0.59
N ALA A 175 -26.92 -0.08 0.29
CA ALA A 175 -27.74 1.05 -0.10
C ALA A 175 -26.94 2.06 -0.93
N GLN A 176 -25.73 2.38 -0.52
CA GLN A 176 -24.84 3.29 -1.25
C GLN A 176 -24.45 2.72 -2.62
N HIS A 177 -24.13 1.42 -2.69
CA HIS A 177 -23.84 0.71 -3.96
C HIS A 177 -25.01 0.82 -4.94
N LYS A 178 -26.24 0.61 -4.48
CA LYS A 178 -27.46 0.80 -5.29
C LYS A 178 -27.58 2.24 -5.79
N VAL A 179 -27.29 3.25 -4.96
CA VAL A 179 -27.31 4.66 -5.39
C VAL A 179 -26.34 4.92 -6.53
N VAL A 180 -25.10 4.42 -6.43
CA VAL A 180 -24.11 4.56 -7.51
C VAL A 180 -24.55 3.82 -8.77
N SER A 181 -25.08 2.60 -8.61
CA SER A 181 -25.61 1.79 -9.71
C SER A 181 -26.73 2.52 -10.47
N MET A 182 -27.66 3.14 -9.75
CA MET A 182 -28.73 3.96 -10.34
C MET A 182 -28.18 5.17 -11.08
N ALA A 183 -27.23 5.89 -10.48
CA ALA A 183 -26.60 7.06 -11.13
C ALA A 183 -25.89 6.69 -12.44
N ILE A 184 -25.21 5.53 -12.48
CA ILE A 184 -24.62 4.99 -13.72
C ILE A 184 -25.72 4.65 -14.74
N GLY A 185 -26.81 4.03 -14.28
CA GLY A 185 -27.97 3.69 -15.12
C GLY A 185 -28.62 4.91 -15.77
N GLU A 186 -28.70 6.04 -15.05
CA GLU A 186 -29.22 7.30 -15.58
C GLU A 186 -28.36 7.86 -16.72
N CYS A 187 -27.04 7.66 -16.69
CA CYS A 187 -26.17 8.07 -17.80
C CYS A 187 -26.47 7.36 -19.13
N TYR A 188 -27.13 6.19 -19.10
CA TYR A 188 -27.54 5.45 -20.30
C TYR A 188 -28.95 5.82 -20.79
N ARG A 189 -29.74 6.58 -20.02
CA ARG A 189 -31.16 6.90 -20.34
C ARG A 189 -31.31 8.16 -21.21
N VAL A 190 -30.47 8.30 -22.22
CA VAL A 190 -30.44 9.47 -23.10
C VAL A 190 -31.07 9.13 -24.44
#